data_AF-A0A5R9JCU6-F1
#
_entry.id   AF-A0A5R9JCU6-F1
#
_cell.length_a   1.000
_cell.length_b   1.000
_cell.length_c   1.000
_cell.angle_alpha   90.00
_cell.angle_beta   90.00
_cell.angle_gamma   90.00
#
_symmetry.space_group_name_H-M   'P 1'
#
loop_
_entity.id
_entity.type
_entity.pdbx_description
1 polymer ?
#
loop_
_entity_poly.entity_id
_entity_poly.type
_entity_poly.pdbx_seq_one_letter_code
_entity_poly.pdbx_strand_id
1 'polypeptide(L)'
;MNRRDFIKTTAAGVGATAALDVMPSAPAAAAAIDDAAKPAPGTVTASIPQHPDMKYRRLGRTGEAVSLVGMGGFHLAKPGGMTNAEAIRVVHAGLDAGINFCDNCWDYNGGESEVRLGRALSQEGYRNKAFLMTKIDGRTAQAAMGQIETSLTRLKTDHLDLLQFHEIIRMDDPERVFAAGGALEAVLRAREQGKLRYIGFTGHKSPKIHAHMFAVADQHDFHFDTVQMPLNIMDAHYDSFEQTVVPIALAHDTGIIGMKAFGDNFILKSRVMPPIQMLQYPMGLPVSLQVTGIDSMPILHQALQAVRTFTPPSPEFRNALLARSAEVGRTGSTEHYKISGHFDGTGQNPQWLTEA
;
A
#
# COMPACT_ATOMS: atom_id res chain seq x y z
N MET A 1 0.59 19.29 17.96
CA MET A 1 -0.02 20.49 17.33
C MET A 1 -0.97 20.02 16.23
N ASN A 2 -2.26 20.32 16.36
CA ASN A 2 -3.36 19.66 15.66
C ASN A 2 -3.65 20.29 14.27
N ARG A 3 -4.18 19.48 13.34
CA ARG A 3 -4.22 19.65 11.88
C ARG A 3 -5.09 20.80 11.32
N ARG A 4 -5.47 21.83 12.09
CA ARG A 4 -6.65 22.66 11.73
C ARG A 4 -6.54 24.15 11.38
N ASP A 5 -5.39 24.84 11.37
CA ASP A 5 -5.42 26.26 10.96
C ASP A 5 -4.24 26.76 10.09
N PHE A 6 -4.64 27.44 9.01
CA PHE A 6 -4.19 28.77 8.56
C PHE A 6 -3.53 28.92 7.17
N ILE A 7 -3.98 30.00 6.49
CA ILE A 7 -3.82 30.41 5.08
C ILE A 7 -3.06 31.75 5.03
N LYS A 8 -2.25 31.97 3.95
CA LYS A 8 -1.67 33.24 3.41
C LYS A 8 -0.49 33.86 4.21
N THR A 9 0.63 34.38 3.67
CA THR A 9 1.01 34.93 2.35
C THR A 9 2.56 34.94 2.16
N THR A 10 3.01 35.06 0.90
CA THR A 10 4.34 35.34 0.27
C THR A 10 5.16 36.52 0.88
N ALA A 11 6.48 36.78 0.66
CA ALA A 11 7.36 36.64 -0.51
C ALA A 11 8.89 36.82 -0.19
N ALA A 12 9.75 36.33 -1.13
CA ALA A 12 10.99 36.88 -1.71
C ALA A 12 12.39 36.93 -1.00
N GLY A 13 13.45 36.53 -1.75
CA GLY A 13 14.88 36.93 -1.64
C GLY A 13 15.88 35.75 -1.60
N VAL A 14 16.42 35.17 -2.70
CA VAL A 14 17.57 35.54 -3.59
C VAL A 14 19.00 35.21 -3.06
N GLY A 15 19.75 34.38 -3.82
CA GLY A 15 21.23 34.33 -3.99
C GLY A 15 22.01 33.45 -2.99
N ALA A 16 23.04 32.66 -3.30
CA ALA A 16 23.87 32.49 -4.50
C ALA A 16 24.61 31.12 -4.49
N THR A 17 25.26 30.84 -5.63
CA THR A 17 25.88 29.62 -6.17
C THR A 17 27.22 29.16 -5.56
N ALA A 18 27.49 27.84 -5.62
CA ALA A 18 28.84 27.27 -5.83
C ALA A 18 28.77 25.84 -6.46
N ALA A 19 29.68 25.57 -7.40
CA ALA A 19 29.85 24.37 -8.25
C ALA A 19 30.17 23.08 -7.44
N LEU A 20 29.52 21.93 -7.68
CA LEU A 20 29.69 20.89 -8.72
C LEU A 20 31.04 20.16 -8.70
N ASP A 21 31.01 18.93 -8.16
CA ASP A 21 31.87 17.81 -8.58
C ASP A 21 30.96 16.62 -8.95
N VAL A 22 31.16 16.12 -10.17
CA VAL A 22 30.34 15.11 -10.84
C VAL A 22 31.06 13.77 -10.81
N MET A 23 30.36 12.72 -10.36
CA MET A 23 30.68 11.31 -10.63
C MET A 23 29.37 10.58 -11.01
N PRO A 24 29.44 9.53 -11.85
CA PRO A 24 28.50 9.33 -12.95
C PRO A 24 27.16 8.71 -12.53
N SER A 25 26.08 9.26 -13.09
CA SER A 25 24.72 8.75 -12.98
C SER A 25 24.52 7.51 -13.85
N ALA A 26 23.99 6.44 -13.24
CA ALA A 26 23.36 5.33 -13.96
C ALA A 26 22.15 5.84 -14.77
N PRO A 27 21.85 5.26 -15.94
CA PRO A 27 20.81 5.79 -16.83
C PRO A 27 19.43 5.66 -16.17
N ALA A 28 18.70 6.78 -16.16
CA ALA A 28 17.29 6.82 -15.79
C ALA A 28 16.46 6.04 -16.82
N ALA A 29 16.02 4.84 -16.47
CA ALA A 29 15.00 4.13 -17.22
C ALA A 29 13.63 4.78 -16.96
N ALA A 30 13.31 5.83 -17.72
CA ALA A 30 11.94 6.30 -17.86
C ALA A 30 11.21 5.34 -18.81
N ALA A 31 10.79 4.18 -18.30
CA ALA A 31 9.86 3.33 -19.03
C ALA A 31 8.46 3.96 -18.93
N ALA A 32 7.99 4.54 -20.04
CA ALA A 32 6.58 4.84 -20.22
C ALA A 32 5.81 3.52 -20.12
N ILE A 33 4.98 3.38 -19.07
CA ILE A 33 4.03 2.28 -18.94
C ILE A 33 2.89 2.53 -19.94
N ASP A 34 3.06 2.07 -21.17
CA ASP A 34 1.97 2.01 -22.13
C ASP A 34 1.01 0.87 -21.75
N ASP A 35 -0.28 1.17 -21.87
CA ASP A 35 -1.39 0.41 -21.30
C ASP A 35 -1.79 -0.78 -22.20
N ALA A 36 -2.40 -1.80 -21.59
CA ALA A 36 -3.02 -3.00 -22.19
C ALA A 36 -2.09 -4.15 -22.68
N ALA A 37 -1.54 -4.92 -21.74
CA ALA A 37 -1.30 -6.34 -21.95
C ALA A 37 -2.62 -7.13 -21.79
N LYS A 38 -2.95 -8.03 -22.73
CA LYS A 38 -4.14 -8.89 -22.66
C LYS A 38 -4.09 -9.82 -21.44
N PRO A 39 -5.15 -9.94 -20.64
CA PRO A 39 -5.19 -10.86 -19.49
C PRO A 39 -5.12 -12.32 -19.95
N ALA A 40 -4.41 -13.15 -19.17
CA ALA A 40 -4.40 -14.59 -19.33
C ALA A 40 -5.79 -15.19 -19.01
N PRO A 41 -6.20 -16.29 -19.65
CA PRO A 41 -7.55 -16.83 -19.47
C PRO A 41 -7.64 -17.62 -18.15
N GLY A 42 -8.44 -17.12 -17.21
CA GLY A 42 -8.81 -17.83 -15.99
C GLY A 42 -9.94 -17.11 -15.25
N THR A 43 -11.12 -17.77 -15.17
CA THR A 43 -12.34 -17.35 -14.44
C THR A 43 -12.71 -15.87 -14.54
N VAL A 44 -13.64 -15.55 -15.44
CA VAL A 44 -14.25 -14.22 -15.58
C VAL A 44 -15.03 -13.89 -14.30
N THR A 45 -14.37 -13.27 -13.32
CA THR A 45 -15.08 -12.45 -12.33
C THR A 45 -15.62 -11.24 -13.07
N ALA A 46 -16.89 -10.89 -12.81
CA ALA A 46 -17.46 -9.67 -13.37
C ALA A 46 -16.54 -8.49 -12.99
N SER A 47 -16.06 -7.75 -13.98
CA SER A 47 -15.18 -6.60 -13.75
C SER A 47 -15.88 -5.56 -12.88
N ILE A 48 -15.22 -5.09 -11.82
CA ILE A 48 -15.77 -4.04 -10.96
C ILE A 48 -16.09 -2.80 -11.83
N PRO A 49 -17.30 -2.20 -11.70
CA PRO A 49 -17.66 -1.02 -12.47
C PRO A 49 -16.64 0.12 -12.31
N GLN A 50 -16.26 0.73 -13.42
CA GLN A 50 -15.34 1.87 -13.44
C GLN A 50 -16.12 3.20 -13.46
N HIS A 51 -15.65 4.17 -12.69
CA HIS A 51 -16.22 5.51 -12.63
C HIS A 51 -15.43 6.49 -13.54
N PRO A 52 -16.08 7.34 -14.35
CA PRO A 52 -15.41 8.20 -15.33
C PRO A 52 -14.39 9.19 -14.71
N ASP A 53 -14.63 9.64 -13.48
CA ASP A 53 -13.73 10.56 -12.76
C ASP A 53 -12.60 9.88 -11.97
N MET A 54 -12.50 8.55 -12.05
CA MET A 54 -11.45 7.77 -11.40
C MET A 54 -10.46 7.22 -12.43
N LYS A 55 -9.17 7.22 -12.08
CA LYS A 55 -8.13 6.60 -12.89
C LYS A 55 -7.94 5.16 -12.40
N TYR A 56 -7.91 4.20 -13.31
CA TYR A 56 -7.66 2.80 -13.00
C TYR A 56 -6.35 2.35 -13.64
N ARG A 57 -5.67 1.38 -13.02
CA ARG A 57 -4.46 0.74 -13.55
C ARG A 57 -4.54 -0.76 -13.37
N ARG A 58 -3.79 -1.49 -14.18
CA ARG A 58 -3.63 -2.94 -14.05
C ARG A 58 -2.87 -3.30 -12.77
N LEU A 59 -3.38 -4.28 -12.02
CA LEU A 59 -2.74 -4.85 -10.85
C LEU A 59 -1.78 -6.00 -11.25
N GLY A 60 -0.68 -5.66 -11.92
CA GLY A 60 0.31 -6.63 -12.39
C GLY A 60 -0.33 -7.82 -13.12
N ARG A 61 0.22 -9.01 -12.92
CA ARG A 61 -0.19 -10.25 -13.58
C ARG A 61 -1.64 -10.67 -13.32
N THR A 62 -2.28 -10.15 -12.27
CA THR A 62 -3.70 -10.44 -12.00
C THR A 62 -4.62 -9.94 -13.11
N GLY A 63 -4.21 -8.89 -13.83
CA GLY A 63 -5.02 -8.25 -14.86
C GLY A 63 -6.15 -7.36 -14.32
N GLU A 64 -6.35 -7.31 -13.00
CA GLU A 64 -7.44 -6.57 -12.38
C GLU A 64 -7.27 -5.06 -12.52
N ALA A 65 -8.36 -4.35 -12.75
CA ALA A 65 -8.36 -2.89 -12.86
C ALA A 65 -8.66 -2.26 -11.50
N VAL A 66 -7.63 -1.68 -10.87
CA VAL A 66 -7.72 -1.08 -9.53
C VAL A 66 -7.63 0.43 -9.59
N SER A 67 -8.38 1.12 -8.73
CA SER A 67 -8.38 2.57 -8.63
C SER A 67 -7.00 3.08 -8.21
N LEU A 68 -6.53 4.17 -8.82
CA LEU A 68 -5.19 4.73 -8.60
C LEU A 68 -4.92 5.06 -7.12
N VAL A 69 -5.98 5.34 -6.36
CA VAL A 69 -5.92 5.46 -4.90
C VAL A 69 -6.78 4.38 -4.27
N GLY A 70 -6.24 3.72 -3.25
CA GLY A 70 -6.94 2.73 -2.43
C GLY A 70 -7.29 3.25 -1.03
N MET A 71 -8.34 2.69 -0.44
CA MET A 71 -8.80 3.03 0.91
C MET A 71 -8.05 2.19 1.97
N GLY A 72 -7.21 2.84 2.78
CA GLY A 72 -6.45 2.19 3.84
C GLY A 72 -7.27 1.95 5.11
N GLY A 73 -7.40 0.68 5.52
CA GLY A 73 -8.30 0.24 6.58
C GLY A 73 -7.90 0.65 8.01
N PHE A 74 -6.61 0.89 8.28
CA PHE A 74 -6.12 1.22 9.64
C PHE A 74 -6.88 2.41 10.28
N HIS A 75 -7.29 3.39 9.48
CA HIS A 75 -7.95 4.60 9.97
C HIS A 75 -9.45 4.41 10.25
N LEU A 76 -10.05 3.31 9.78
CA LEU A 76 -11.48 3.04 9.96
C LEU A 76 -11.85 2.85 11.42
N ALA A 77 -10.94 2.31 12.24
CA ALA A 77 -11.17 2.02 13.66
C ALA A 77 -10.10 2.61 14.60
N LYS A 78 -9.31 3.58 14.14
CA LYS A 78 -8.27 4.21 14.97
C LYS A 78 -8.88 4.79 16.26
N PRO A 79 -8.31 4.52 17.44
CA PRO A 79 -8.79 5.08 18.69
C PRO A 79 -8.88 6.61 18.66
N GLY A 80 -10.02 7.16 19.10
CA GLY A 80 -10.30 8.60 19.02
C GLY A 80 -10.57 9.13 17.61
N GLY A 81 -10.68 8.24 16.61
CA GLY A 81 -11.04 8.57 15.24
C GLY A 81 -12.56 8.54 14.99
N MET A 82 -12.94 8.12 13.78
CA MET A 82 -14.34 8.05 13.34
C MET A 82 -15.20 7.16 14.24
N THR A 83 -16.48 7.51 14.36
CA THR A 83 -17.54 6.60 14.81
C THR A 83 -17.82 5.51 13.76
N ASN A 84 -18.54 4.45 14.15
CA ASN A 84 -18.96 3.40 13.22
C ASN A 84 -19.75 3.96 12.02
N ALA A 85 -20.67 4.90 12.27
CA ALA A 85 -21.50 5.50 11.24
C ALA A 85 -20.67 6.36 10.26
N GLU A 86 -19.68 7.11 10.77
CA GLU A 86 -18.78 7.89 9.93
C GLU A 86 -17.87 7.01 9.09
N ALA A 87 -17.31 5.94 9.67
CA ALA A 87 -16.47 4.99 8.93
C ALA A 87 -17.24 4.35 7.76
N ILE A 88 -18.47 3.86 8.02
CA ILE A 88 -19.34 3.29 6.97
C ILE A 88 -19.65 4.33 5.89
N ARG A 89 -19.99 5.57 6.28
CA ARG A 89 -20.28 6.65 5.34
C ARG A 89 -19.08 6.98 4.45
N VAL A 90 -17.87 7.01 5.00
CA VAL A 90 -16.64 7.24 4.24
C VAL A 90 -16.36 6.09 3.28
N VAL A 91 -16.56 4.84 3.70
CA VAL A 91 -16.41 3.66 2.82
C VAL A 91 -17.36 3.76 1.63
N HIS A 92 -18.65 3.99 1.89
CA HIS A 92 -19.67 4.12 0.83
C HIS A 92 -19.37 5.27 -0.12
N ALA A 93 -19.08 6.46 0.41
CA ALA A 93 -18.77 7.62 -0.41
C ALA A 93 -17.51 7.39 -1.29
N GLY A 94 -16.52 6.64 -0.80
CA GLY A 94 -15.35 6.27 -1.58
C GLY A 94 -15.69 5.31 -2.72
N LEU A 95 -16.44 4.24 -2.42
CA LEU A 95 -16.90 3.26 -3.41
C LEU A 95 -17.79 3.90 -4.48
N ASP A 96 -18.69 4.80 -4.08
CA ASP A 96 -19.56 5.53 -5.00
C ASP A 96 -18.79 6.53 -5.89
N ALA A 97 -17.66 7.06 -5.39
CA ALA A 97 -16.76 7.90 -6.17
C ALA A 97 -15.74 7.10 -7.03
N GLY A 98 -15.86 5.77 -7.07
CA GLY A 98 -15.07 4.90 -7.93
C GLY A 98 -13.78 4.34 -7.31
N ILE A 99 -13.45 4.65 -6.05
CA ILE A 99 -12.39 3.91 -5.35
C ILE A 99 -12.86 2.47 -5.22
N ASN A 100 -12.13 1.50 -5.77
CA ASN A 100 -12.52 0.10 -5.68
C ASN A 100 -11.57 -0.73 -4.80
N PHE A 101 -10.37 -0.26 -4.48
CA PHE A 101 -9.43 -1.04 -3.68
C PHE A 101 -9.62 -0.76 -2.18
N CYS A 102 -10.01 -1.78 -1.41
CA CYS A 102 -10.19 -1.70 0.04
C CYS A 102 -9.12 -2.54 0.76
N ASP A 103 -8.15 -1.85 1.39
CA ASP A 103 -7.06 -2.44 2.16
C ASP A 103 -7.44 -2.64 3.63
N ASN A 104 -7.11 -3.78 4.22
CA ASN A 104 -7.28 -4.03 5.66
C ASN A 104 -6.17 -4.91 6.22
N CYS A 105 -6.25 -5.26 7.50
CA CYS A 105 -5.38 -6.24 8.16
C CYS A 105 -6.10 -6.87 9.34
N TRP A 106 -5.81 -8.14 9.63
CA TRP A 106 -6.34 -8.88 10.78
C TRP A 106 -6.06 -8.18 12.12
N ASP A 107 -4.90 -7.56 12.29
CA ASP A 107 -4.47 -6.93 13.57
C ASP A 107 -4.95 -5.48 13.75
N TYR A 108 -5.43 -4.81 12.68
CA TYR A 108 -5.66 -3.36 12.72
C TYR A 108 -6.72 -2.98 13.76
N ASN A 109 -6.25 -2.27 14.80
CA ASN A 109 -7.05 -1.86 15.95
C ASN A 109 -7.74 -3.05 16.64
N GLY A 110 -7.03 -4.17 16.79
CA GLY A 110 -7.56 -5.39 17.39
C GLY A 110 -8.66 -6.05 16.56
N GLY A 111 -8.62 -5.87 15.23
CA GLY A 111 -9.59 -6.42 14.28
C GLY A 111 -10.85 -5.56 14.06
N GLU A 112 -11.05 -4.48 14.81
CA GLU A 112 -12.23 -3.61 14.65
C GLU A 112 -12.29 -2.93 13.27
N SER A 113 -11.13 -2.75 12.61
CA SER A 113 -11.07 -2.19 11.25
C SER A 113 -11.74 -3.10 10.22
N GLU A 114 -11.55 -4.43 10.33
CA GLU A 114 -12.24 -5.41 9.50
C GLU A 114 -13.73 -5.46 9.81
N VAL A 115 -14.12 -5.39 11.09
CA VAL A 115 -15.53 -5.37 11.50
C VAL A 115 -16.28 -4.18 10.89
N ARG A 116 -15.68 -2.98 10.91
CA ARG A 116 -16.29 -1.78 10.33
C ARG A 116 -16.37 -1.86 8.80
N LEU A 117 -15.32 -2.34 8.14
CA LEU A 117 -15.35 -2.54 6.69
C LEU A 117 -16.40 -3.58 6.28
N GLY A 118 -16.47 -4.71 6.99
CA GLY A 118 -17.46 -5.76 6.76
C GLY A 118 -18.90 -5.26 6.89
N ARG A 119 -19.19 -4.42 7.90
CA ARG A 119 -20.49 -3.77 8.05
C ARG A 119 -20.85 -2.83 6.90
N ALA A 120 -19.86 -2.16 6.31
CA ALA A 120 -20.07 -1.28 5.16
C ALA A 120 -20.34 -2.10 3.89
N LEU A 121 -19.55 -3.16 3.65
CA LEU A 121 -19.63 -3.98 2.45
C LEU A 121 -20.82 -4.94 2.44
N SER A 122 -21.33 -5.35 3.61
CA SER A 122 -22.52 -6.21 3.72
C SER A 122 -23.83 -5.48 3.36
N GLN A 123 -23.78 -4.17 3.13
CA GLN A 123 -24.94 -3.42 2.63
C GLN A 123 -25.07 -3.62 1.12
N GLU A 124 -26.31 -3.63 0.66
CA GLU A 124 -26.67 -4.03 -0.70
C GLU A 124 -25.84 -3.31 -1.77
N GLY A 125 -25.23 -4.09 -2.66
CA GLY A 125 -24.46 -3.61 -3.81
C GLY A 125 -23.01 -3.18 -3.53
N TYR A 126 -22.57 -3.01 -2.28
CA TYR A 126 -21.22 -2.49 -2.00
C TYR A 126 -20.10 -3.51 -2.14
N ARG A 127 -20.30 -4.79 -1.77
CA ARG A 127 -19.29 -5.83 -2.00
C ARG A 127 -18.87 -5.95 -3.47
N ASN A 128 -19.82 -5.77 -4.39
CA ASN A 128 -19.57 -5.84 -5.84
C ASN A 128 -18.81 -4.63 -6.40
N LYS A 129 -18.66 -3.56 -5.61
CA LYS A 129 -17.87 -2.37 -5.95
C LYS A 129 -16.44 -2.45 -5.44
N ALA A 130 -16.12 -3.45 -4.61
CA ALA A 130 -14.85 -3.53 -3.88
C ALA A 130 -13.98 -4.69 -4.37
N PHE A 131 -12.73 -4.39 -4.69
CA PHE A 131 -11.62 -5.31 -4.62
C PHE A 131 -11.16 -5.36 -3.16
N LEU A 132 -11.53 -6.42 -2.46
CA LEU A 132 -11.38 -6.54 -1.02
C LEU A 132 -10.11 -7.33 -0.68
N MET A 133 -9.21 -6.71 0.10
CA MET A 133 -8.02 -7.38 0.59
C MET A 133 -7.85 -7.27 2.10
N THR A 134 -7.15 -8.24 2.68
CA THR A 134 -6.66 -8.16 4.06
C THR A 134 -5.26 -8.78 4.15
N LYS A 135 -4.69 -8.73 5.35
CA LYS A 135 -3.36 -9.26 5.64
C LYS A 135 -3.40 -10.08 6.93
N ILE A 136 -2.46 -11.02 7.04
CA ILE A 136 -2.29 -11.89 8.21
C ILE A 136 -0.84 -11.84 8.71
N ASP A 137 -0.67 -11.96 10.01
CA ASP A 137 0.65 -11.96 10.68
C ASP A 137 1.19 -13.38 10.86
N GLY A 138 0.32 -14.38 10.87
CA GLY A 138 0.65 -15.78 11.08
C GLY A 138 1.80 -16.26 10.19
N ARG A 139 2.77 -16.94 10.81
CA ARG A 139 3.94 -17.56 10.16
C ARG A 139 3.88 -19.09 10.19
N THR A 140 2.98 -19.68 10.96
CA THR A 140 2.64 -21.10 10.90
C THR A 140 1.35 -21.32 10.12
N ALA A 141 1.17 -22.50 9.54
CA ALA A 141 -0.06 -22.86 8.84
C ALA A 141 -1.31 -22.75 9.74
N GLN A 142 -1.18 -23.10 11.03
CA GLN A 142 -2.27 -23.02 12.00
C GLN A 142 -2.68 -21.57 12.27
N ALA A 143 -1.72 -20.70 12.59
CA ALA A 143 -1.98 -19.28 12.83
C ALA A 143 -2.57 -18.62 11.58
N ALA A 144 -1.95 -18.84 10.42
CA ALA A 144 -2.39 -18.27 9.16
C ALA A 144 -3.84 -18.65 8.83
N MET A 145 -4.20 -19.95 8.91
CA MET A 145 -5.58 -20.37 8.64
C MET A 145 -6.57 -19.77 9.64
N GLY A 146 -6.25 -19.77 10.94
CA GLY A 146 -7.15 -19.20 11.95
C GLY A 146 -7.39 -17.69 11.77
N GLN A 147 -6.36 -16.95 11.38
CA GLN A 147 -6.47 -15.52 11.07
C GLN A 147 -7.30 -15.28 9.81
N ILE A 148 -7.12 -16.10 8.74
CA ILE A 148 -7.95 -16.02 7.52
C ILE A 148 -9.44 -16.20 7.84
N GLU A 149 -9.81 -17.25 8.59
CA GLU A 149 -11.21 -17.53 8.95
C GLU A 149 -11.82 -16.41 9.80
N THR A 150 -11.02 -15.88 10.72
CA THR A 150 -11.41 -14.75 11.56
C THR A 150 -11.66 -13.49 10.70
N SER A 151 -10.77 -13.20 9.75
CA SER A 151 -10.92 -12.07 8.83
C SER A 151 -12.16 -12.21 7.95
N LEU A 152 -12.41 -13.37 7.35
CA LEU A 152 -13.63 -13.63 6.56
C LEU A 152 -14.91 -13.38 7.37
N THR A 153 -14.92 -13.86 8.62
CA THR A 153 -16.04 -13.65 9.56
C THR A 153 -16.25 -12.16 9.86
N ARG A 154 -15.18 -11.42 10.20
CA ARG A 154 -15.25 -9.98 10.52
C ARG A 154 -15.67 -9.14 9.31
N LEU A 155 -15.14 -9.49 8.12
CA LEU A 155 -15.44 -8.83 6.85
C LEU A 155 -16.80 -9.22 6.27
N LYS A 156 -17.49 -10.21 6.86
CA LYS A 156 -18.82 -10.68 6.42
C LYS A 156 -18.82 -11.13 4.96
N THR A 157 -17.79 -11.86 4.55
CA THR A 157 -17.61 -12.38 3.18
C THR A 157 -17.10 -13.82 3.25
N ASP A 158 -17.38 -14.60 2.22
CA ASP A 158 -16.86 -15.96 2.05
C ASP A 158 -15.54 -16.00 1.26
N HIS A 159 -15.21 -14.92 0.54
CA HIS A 159 -13.98 -14.79 -0.22
C HIS A 159 -13.35 -13.40 -0.12
N LEU A 160 -12.02 -13.39 -0.21
CA LEU A 160 -11.17 -12.22 -0.40
C LEU A 160 -10.69 -12.15 -1.85
N ASP A 161 -10.49 -10.94 -2.38
CA ASP A 161 -9.80 -10.79 -3.66
C ASP A 161 -8.29 -11.00 -3.48
N LEU A 162 -7.69 -10.42 -2.45
CA LEU A 162 -6.25 -10.55 -2.17
C LEU A 162 -5.98 -10.79 -0.68
N LEU A 163 -5.07 -11.71 -0.39
CA LEU A 163 -4.47 -11.89 0.93
C LEU A 163 -2.98 -11.56 0.87
N GLN A 164 -2.46 -10.81 1.84
CA GLN A 164 -1.02 -10.59 1.96
C GLN A 164 -0.43 -11.11 3.27
N PHE A 165 0.78 -11.65 3.21
CA PHE A 165 1.61 -11.84 4.41
C PHE A 165 2.02 -10.47 4.96
N HIS A 166 1.54 -10.12 6.15
CA HIS A 166 1.80 -8.84 6.81
C HIS A 166 3.18 -8.85 7.48
N GLU A 167 3.72 -7.66 7.73
CA GLU A 167 4.94 -7.47 8.54
C GLU A 167 6.12 -8.38 8.14
N ILE A 168 6.43 -8.46 6.85
CA ILE A 168 7.72 -9.00 6.39
C ILE A 168 8.80 -7.95 6.70
N ILE A 169 9.30 -7.99 7.94
CA ILE A 169 10.17 -6.96 8.53
C ILE A 169 11.45 -7.55 9.16
N ARG A 170 11.63 -8.88 9.11
CA ARG A 170 12.84 -9.58 9.53
C ARG A 170 13.41 -10.39 8.37
N MET A 171 14.72 -10.54 8.34
CA MET A 171 15.40 -11.30 7.27
C MET A 171 14.99 -12.78 7.24
N ASP A 172 14.50 -13.33 8.35
CA ASP A 172 14.04 -14.72 8.45
C ASP A 172 12.52 -14.89 8.25
N ASP A 173 11.77 -13.82 8.00
CA ASP A 173 10.34 -13.90 7.70
C ASP A 173 10.06 -14.71 6.41
N PRO A 174 10.80 -14.53 5.29
CA PRO A 174 10.60 -15.33 4.09
C PRO A 174 10.73 -16.83 4.36
N GLU A 175 11.80 -17.28 5.02
CA GLU A 175 12.02 -18.69 5.33
C GLU A 175 10.88 -19.25 6.21
N ARG A 176 10.37 -18.48 7.17
CA ARG A 176 9.23 -18.90 8.00
C ARG A 176 7.95 -19.06 7.19
N VAL A 177 7.68 -18.18 6.22
CA VAL A 177 6.51 -18.28 5.34
C VAL A 177 6.56 -19.54 4.48
N PHE A 178 7.74 -19.86 3.94
CA PHE A 178 7.97 -20.97 3.02
C PHE A 178 8.37 -22.30 3.68
N ALA A 179 8.64 -22.32 4.99
CA ALA A 179 8.99 -23.53 5.73
C ALA A 179 7.88 -24.59 5.66
N ALA A 180 8.26 -25.86 5.91
CA ALA A 180 7.29 -26.92 6.13
C ALA A 180 6.39 -26.60 7.33
N GLY A 181 5.06 -26.68 7.15
CA GLY A 181 4.09 -26.21 8.13
C GLY A 181 4.02 -24.68 8.28
N GLY A 182 4.66 -23.94 7.36
CA GLY A 182 4.67 -22.49 7.30
C GLY A 182 3.35 -21.91 6.77
N ALA A 183 3.24 -20.58 6.84
CA ALA A 183 2.00 -19.89 6.49
C ALA A 183 1.56 -20.09 5.02
N LEU A 184 2.50 -20.27 4.08
CA LEU A 184 2.15 -20.44 2.67
C LEU A 184 1.29 -21.67 2.41
N GLU A 185 1.53 -22.79 3.11
CA GLU A 185 0.72 -24.01 2.97
C GLU A 185 -0.76 -23.75 3.29
N ALA A 186 -1.04 -22.98 4.34
CA ALA A 186 -2.40 -22.62 4.72
C ALA A 186 -3.05 -21.65 3.72
N VAL A 187 -2.29 -20.67 3.22
CA VAL A 187 -2.77 -19.70 2.24
C VAL A 187 -3.09 -20.37 0.90
N LEU A 188 -2.25 -21.31 0.45
CA LEU A 188 -2.51 -22.12 -0.74
C LEU A 188 -3.77 -22.98 -0.57
N ARG A 189 -3.92 -23.64 0.58
CA ARG A 189 -5.12 -24.41 0.90
C ARG A 189 -6.39 -23.54 0.95
N ALA A 190 -6.30 -22.33 1.51
CA ALA A 190 -7.42 -21.39 1.52
C ALA A 190 -7.81 -20.95 0.09
N ARG A 191 -6.83 -20.74 -0.79
CA ARG A 191 -7.05 -20.47 -2.22
C ARG A 191 -7.76 -21.62 -2.91
N GLU A 192 -7.31 -22.85 -2.70
CA GLU A 192 -7.96 -24.07 -3.23
C GLU A 192 -9.40 -24.23 -2.75
N GLN A 193 -9.70 -23.77 -1.53
CA GLN A 193 -11.06 -23.73 -0.97
C GLN A 193 -11.91 -22.56 -1.47
N GLY A 194 -11.39 -21.71 -2.37
CA GLY A 194 -12.09 -20.55 -2.92
C GLY A 194 -12.19 -19.35 -1.97
N LYS A 195 -11.48 -19.35 -0.84
CA LYS A 195 -11.53 -18.27 0.17
C LYS A 195 -10.75 -17.02 -0.22
N LEU A 196 -9.81 -17.14 -1.14
CA LEU A 196 -9.04 -16.02 -1.67
C LEU A 196 -8.63 -16.28 -3.12
N ARG A 197 -8.37 -15.21 -3.88
CA ARG A 197 -7.98 -15.31 -5.30
C ARG A 197 -6.48 -15.09 -5.49
N TYR A 198 -5.96 -14.00 -4.93
CA TYR A 198 -4.57 -13.55 -5.12
C TYR A 198 -3.78 -13.56 -3.81
N ILE A 199 -2.47 -13.74 -3.93
CA ILE A 199 -1.52 -13.82 -2.81
C ILE A 199 -0.41 -12.79 -2.99
N GLY A 200 -0.14 -12.00 -1.96
CA GLY A 200 0.97 -11.07 -1.94
C GLY A 200 1.68 -11.02 -0.60
N PHE A 201 2.53 -10.01 -0.43
CA PHE A 201 3.16 -9.73 0.85
C PHE A 201 3.35 -8.22 1.05
N THR A 202 3.56 -7.82 2.29
CA THR A 202 3.86 -6.44 2.66
C THR A 202 4.85 -6.37 3.80
N GLY A 203 5.57 -5.27 3.84
CA GLY A 203 6.48 -4.93 4.91
C GLY A 203 6.97 -3.51 4.71
N HIS A 204 7.58 -2.94 5.74
CA HIS A 204 8.00 -1.54 5.69
C HIS A 204 9.43 -1.30 6.16
N LYS A 205 10.11 -2.32 6.69
CA LYS A 205 11.36 -2.13 7.43
C LYS A 205 12.55 -1.82 6.54
N SER A 206 12.78 -2.65 5.52
CA SER A 206 13.89 -2.46 4.59
C SER A 206 13.58 -3.12 3.23
N PRO A 207 13.93 -2.49 2.11
CA PRO A 207 13.86 -3.09 0.78
C PRO A 207 14.66 -4.38 0.65
N LYS A 208 15.73 -4.56 1.43
CA LYS A 208 16.55 -5.78 1.40
C LYS A 208 15.75 -7.01 1.78
N ILE A 209 14.81 -6.86 2.72
CA ILE A 209 13.94 -7.95 3.16
C ILE A 209 12.93 -8.30 2.08
N HIS A 210 12.40 -7.30 1.35
CA HIS A 210 11.51 -7.53 0.21
C HIS A 210 12.24 -8.21 -0.95
N ALA A 211 13.46 -7.76 -1.27
CA ALA A 211 14.30 -8.43 -2.27
C ALA A 211 14.60 -9.89 -1.88
N HIS A 212 14.87 -10.14 -0.60
CA HIS A 212 15.05 -11.49 -0.08
C HIS A 212 13.77 -12.34 -0.17
N MET A 213 12.60 -11.75 0.11
CA MET A 213 11.31 -12.43 -0.04
C MET A 213 11.05 -12.88 -1.49
N PHE A 214 11.38 -12.05 -2.48
CA PHE A 214 11.35 -12.45 -3.89
C PHE A 214 12.34 -13.58 -4.18
N ALA A 215 13.59 -13.46 -3.73
CA ALA A 215 14.60 -14.49 -3.97
C ALA A 215 14.25 -15.85 -3.37
N VAL A 216 13.65 -15.88 -2.17
CA VAL A 216 13.15 -17.12 -1.56
C VAL A 216 11.94 -17.64 -2.33
N ALA A 217 11.02 -16.79 -2.76
CA ALA A 217 9.88 -17.22 -3.59
C ALA A 217 10.34 -17.92 -4.89
N ASP A 218 11.36 -17.38 -5.56
CA ASP A 218 11.94 -17.97 -6.77
C ASP A 218 12.56 -19.35 -6.51
N GLN A 219 13.23 -19.53 -5.36
CA GLN A 219 13.78 -20.84 -4.96
C GLN A 219 12.68 -21.89 -4.75
N HIS A 220 11.46 -21.45 -4.44
CA HIS A 220 10.29 -22.28 -4.24
C HIS A 220 9.35 -22.33 -5.46
N ASP A 221 9.76 -21.79 -6.62
CA ASP A 221 8.93 -21.66 -7.84
C ASP A 221 7.57 -20.97 -7.57
N PHE A 222 7.55 -20.06 -6.61
CA PHE A 222 6.36 -19.33 -6.21
C PHE A 222 6.40 -17.90 -6.72
N HIS A 223 5.27 -17.43 -7.24
CA HIS A 223 5.14 -16.06 -7.72
C HIS A 223 4.06 -15.32 -6.93
N PHE A 224 4.44 -14.18 -6.34
CA PHE A 224 3.48 -13.27 -5.71
C PHE A 224 2.70 -12.49 -6.77
N ASP A 225 1.39 -12.33 -6.54
CA ASP A 225 0.52 -11.49 -7.37
C ASP A 225 0.73 -10.00 -7.09
N THR A 226 1.02 -9.66 -5.82
CA THR A 226 1.23 -8.27 -5.39
C THR A 226 2.33 -8.13 -4.34
N VAL A 227 2.94 -6.95 -4.30
CA VAL A 227 3.78 -6.49 -3.19
C VAL A 227 3.31 -5.11 -2.75
N GLN A 228 3.14 -4.93 -1.44
CA GLN A 228 2.82 -3.63 -0.85
C GLN A 228 4.02 -3.10 -0.06
N MET A 229 4.41 -1.85 -0.30
CA MET A 229 5.64 -1.27 0.27
C MET A 229 5.52 0.25 0.47
N PRO A 230 6.33 0.86 1.36
CA PRO A 230 6.39 2.32 1.47
C PRO A 230 6.92 2.93 0.18
N LEU A 231 6.14 3.83 -0.43
CA LEU A 231 6.58 4.64 -1.56
C LEU A 231 6.14 6.08 -1.29
N ASN A 232 7.12 6.97 -1.20
CA ASN A 232 6.90 8.37 -0.86
C ASN A 232 8.12 9.21 -1.26
N ILE A 233 8.02 10.52 -1.11
CA ILE A 233 9.06 11.46 -1.54
C ILE A 233 10.38 11.39 -0.76
N MET A 234 10.36 10.80 0.44
CA MET A 234 11.55 10.57 1.27
C MET A 234 12.21 9.22 0.96
N ASP A 235 11.42 8.23 0.51
CA ASP A 235 11.90 6.87 0.24
C ASP A 235 13.09 6.84 -0.73
N ALA A 236 13.10 7.72 -1.74
CA ALA A 236 14.15 7.79 -2.75
C ALA A 236 15.55 8.14 -2.19
N HIS A 237 15.64 8.59 -0.93
CA HIS A 237 16.89 9.12 -0.36
C HIS A 237 17.57 8.19 0.66
N TYR A 238 16.85 7.20 1.21
CA TYR A 238 17.38 6.35 2.27
C TYR A 238 16.74 4.96 2.25
N ASP A 239 17.55 3.92 2.08
CA ASP A 239 17.12 2.51 2.03
C ASP A 239 15.85 2.33 1.17
N SER A 240 15.97 2.69 -0.11
CA SER A 240 14.83 2.96 -0.99
C SER A 240 14.17 1.69 -1.52
N PHE A 241 12.87 1.58 -1.26
CA PHE A 241 12.00 0.59 -1.90
C PHE A 241 11.83 0.88 -3.39
N GLU A 242 11.71 2.16 -3.77
CA GLU A 242 11.63 2.59 -5.16
C GLU A 242 12.83 2.14 -6.00
N GLN A 243 14.06 2.28 -5.49
CA GLN A 243 15.25 1.93 -6.26
C GLN A 243 15.58 0.44 -6.24
N THR A 244 15.13 -0.28 -5.21
CA THR A 244 15.51 -1.69 -4.99
C THR A 244 14.41 -2.66 -5.39
N VAL A 245 13.18 -2.45 -4.89
CA VAL A 245 12.11 -3.45 -4.96
C VAL A 245 11.21 -3.24 -6.17
N VAL A 246 10.98 -1.98 -6.58
CA VAL A 246 10.15 -1.68 -7.77
C VAL A 246 10.71 -2.35 -9.03
N PRO A 247 12.02 -2.28 -9.36
CA PRO A 247 12.55 -2.98 -10.54
C PRO A 247 12.35 -4.50 -10.49
N ILE A 248 12.50 -5.11 -9.29
CA ILE A 248 12.26 -6.54 -9.09
C ILE A 248 10.77 -6.85 -9.35
N ALA A 249 9.86 -6.13 -8.70
CA ALA A 249 8.43 -6.35 -8.87
C ALA A 249 7.97 -6.21 -10.34
N LEU A 250 8.53 -5.24 -11.09
CA LEU A 250 8.27 -5.09 -12.52
C LEU A 250 8.78 -6.28 -13.34
N ALA A 251 9.97 -6.81 -13.05
CA ALA A 251 10.52 -7.98 -13.74
C ALA A 251 9.65 -9.23 -13.55
N HIS A 252 8.98 -9.36 -12.39
CA HIS A 252 8.06 -10.46 -12.10
C HIS A 252 6.61 -10.21 -12.55
N ASP A 253 6.32 -9.05 -13.13
CA ASP A 253 4.94 -8.57 -13.39
C ASP A 253 4.06 -8.61 -12.12
N THR A 254 4.64 -8.31 -10.96
CA THR A 254 3.95 -8.27 -9.67
C THR A 254 3.26 -6.92 -9.50
N GLY A 255 1.98 -6.93 -9.08
CA GLY A 255 1.23 -5.69 -8.82
C GLY A 255 1.85 -4.88 -7.68
N ILE A 256 2.23 -3.63 -7.93
CA ILE A 256 2.89 -2.76 -6.95
C ILE A 256 1.84 -1.91 -6.25
N ILE A 257 1.74 -2.06 -4.92
CA ILE A 257 0.83 -1.29 -4.07
C ILE A 257 1.66 -0.35 -3.21
N GLY A 258 1.60 0.95 -3.47
CA GLY A 258 2.24 1.95 -2.64
C GLY A 258 1.47 2.16 -1.33
N MET A 259 2.19 2.34 -0.22
CA MET A 259 1.63 2.77 1.06
C MET A 259 2.50 3.85 1.70
N LYS A 260 2.05 4.42 2.83
CA LYS A 260 2.80 5.39 3.65
C LYS A 260 3.30 6.63 2.87
N ALA A 261 2.50 7.17 1.94
CA ALA A 261 2.82 8.40 1.19
C ALA A 261 3.24 9.59 2.08
N PHE A 262 2.80 9.62 3.34
CA PHE A 262 3.09 10.67 4.32
C PHE A 262 3.94 10.20 5.51
N GLY A 263 4.38 8.94 5.52
CA GLY A 263 5.07 8.32 6.66
C GLY A 263 4.28 8.53 7.96
N ASP A 264 3.03 8.09 7.98
CA ASP A 264 2.01 8.57 8.94
C ASP A 264 1.83 10.09 8.85
N ASN A 265 2.25 10.85 9.87
CA ASN A 265 2.24 12.32 9.85
C ASN A 265 3.63 12.95 9.86
N PHE A 266 4.69 12.13 9.84
CA PHE A 266 6.06 12.62 10.04
C PHE A 266 6.57 13.40 8.83
N ILE A 267 6.32 12.92 7.61
CA ILE A 267 6.77 13.61 6.39
C ILE A 267 6.05 14.95 6.22
N LEU A 268 4.76 15.04 6.60
CA LEU A 268 3.99 16.29 6.53
C LEU A 268 4.61 17.42 7.36
N LYS A 269 5.31 17.10 8.47
CA LYS A 269 5.96 18.10 9.33
C LYS A 269 7.17 18.76 8.67
N SER A 270 7.79 18.10 7.68
CA SER A 270 8.94 18.64 6.94
C SER A 270 8.58 19.84 6.06
N ARG A 271 7.31 19.93 5.61
CA ARG A 271 6.80 21.00 4.73
C ARG A 271 7.61 21.17 3.42
N VAL A 272 8.35 20.16 2.98
CA VAL A 272 9.15 20.22 1.74
C VAL A 272 8.31 20.43 0.48
N MET A 273 7.02 20.05 0.52
CA MET A 273 6.03 20.33 -0.52
C MET A 273 4.59 20.23 0.02
N PRO A 274 3.59 20.71 -0.74
CA PRO A 274 2.18 20.58 -0.37
C PRO A 274 1.74 19.11 -0.25
N PRO A 275 0.81 18.77 0.65
CA PRO A 275 0.34 17.38 0.85
C PRO A 275 -0.19 16.71 -0.42
N ILE A 276 -0.87 17.44 -1.31
CA ILE A 276 -1.37 16.89 -2.57
C ILE A 276 -0.22 16.39 -3.47
N GLN A 277 0.90 17.11 -3.50
CA GLN A 277 2.09 16.70 -4.25
C GLN A 277 2.79 15.50 -3.60
N MET A 278 2.82 15.44 -2.26
CA MET A 278 3.34 14.26 -1.55
C MET A 278 2.53 13.00 -1.87
N LEU A 279 1.20 13.11 -1.98
CA LEU A 279 0.34 11.98 -2.35
C LEU A 279 0.42 11.62 -3.84
N GLN A 280 0.59 12.63 -4.71
CA GLN A 280 0.74 12.42 -6.17
C GLN A 280 2.13 11.89 -6.55
N TYR A 281 3.17 12.15 -5.77
CA TYR A 281 4.52 11.63 -6.04
C TYR A 281 4.53 10.11 -6.25
N PRO A 282 4.04 9.27 -5.32
CA PRO A 282 4.04 7.84 -5.54
C PRO A 282 3.03 7.39 -6.61
N MET A 283 1.98 8.16 -6.92
CA MET A 283 1.13 7.88 -8.09
C MET A 283 1.89 8.01 -9.42
N GLY A 284 2.94 8.84 -9.45
CA GLY A 284 3.84 8.99 -10.60
C GLY A 284 4.86 7.87 -10.75
N LEU A 285 5.00 7.00 -9.75
CA LEU A 285 5.80 5.77 -9.84
C LEU A 285 5.02 4.67 -10.58
N PRO A 286 5.67 3.58 -11.02
CA PRO A 286 5.00 2.47 -11.71
C PRO A 286 4.18 1.58 -10.75
N VAL A 287 3.40 2.22 -9.87
CA VAL A 287 2.45 1.56 -8.97
C VAL A 287 1.16 1.23 -9.71
N SER A 288 0.55 0.10 -9.34
CA SER A 288 -0.83 -0.20 -9.69
C SER A 288 -1.79 0.71 -8.92
N LEU A 289 -1.53 0.95 -7.63
CA LEU A 289 -2.27 1.93 -6.83
C LEU A 289 -1.44 2.47 -5.67
N GLN A 290 -1.89 3.59 -5.09
CA GLN A 290 -1.41 4.15 -3.83
C GLN A 290 -2.50 4.05 -2.76
N VAL A 291 -2.31 3.21 -1.74
CA VAL A 291 -3.17 3.17 -0.56
C VAL A 291 -2.94 4.44 0.27
N THR A 292 -4.04 5.09 0.68
CA THR A 292 -4.01 6.26 1.56
C THR A 292 -4.92 6.08 2.76
N GLY A 293 -4.52 6.62 3.90
CA GLY A 293 -5.38 6.70 5.07
C GLY A 293 -6.50 7.72 4.84
N ILE A 294 -7.75 7.29 5.04
CA ILE A 294 -8.92 8.14 4.95
C ILE A 294 -9.64 8.08 6.28
N ASP A 295 -9.54 9.14 7.07
CA ASP A 295 -10.07 9.21 8.44
C ASP A 295 -11.27 10.16 8.59
N SER A 296 -11.74 10.74 7.48
CA SER A 296 -12.87 11.67 7.46
C SER A 296 -13.30 11.99 6.02
N MET A 297 -14.51 12.54 5.85
CA MET A 297 -14.99 13.01 4.55
C MET A 297 -14.10 14.09 3.90
N PRO A 298 -13.55 15.08 4.62
CA PRO A 298 -12.59 16.02 4.02
C PRO A 298 -11.33 15.34 3.48
N ILE A 299 -10.79 14.34 4.18
CA ILE A 299 -9.62 13.59 3.67
C ILE A 299 -10.00 12.73 2.46
N LEU A 300 -11.20 12.15 2.43
CA LEU A 300 -11.71 11.48 1.23
C LEU A 300 -11.76 12.43 0.04
N HIS A 301 -12.33 13.63 0.21
CA HIS A 301 -12.39 14.63 -0.85
C HIS A 301 -11.00 15.06 -1.34
N GLN A 302 -10.02 15.17 -0.44
CA GLN A 302 -8.63 15.46 -0.80
C GLN A 302 -8.00 14.32 -1.61
N ALA A 303 -8.23 13.06 -1.24
CA ALA A 303 -7.76 11.91 -2.00
C ALA A 303 -8.35 11.88 -3.42
N LEU A 304 -9.67 12.11 -3.53
CA LEU A 304 -10.35 12.20 -4.83
C LEU A 304 -9.85 13.39 -5.66
N GLN A 305 -9.60 14.54 -5.03
CA GLN A 305 -9.00 15.70 -5.70
C GLN A 305 -7.59 15.41 -6.20
N ALA A 306 -6.78 14.68 -5.41
CA ALA A 306 -5.44 14.28 -5.83
C ALA A 306 -5.49 13.43 -7.10
N VAL A 307 -6.44 12.50 -7.23
CA VAL A 307 -6.64 11.71 -8.46
C VAL A 307 -7.10 12.59 -9.62
N ARG A 308 -8.14 13.41 -9.42
CA ARG A 308 -8.71 14.25 -10.49
C ARG A 308 -7.69 15.22 -11.08
N THR A 309 -6.80 15.75 -10.24
CA THR A 309 -5.76 16.70 -10.65
C THR A 309 -4.42 16.05 -10.98
N PHE A 310 -4.32 14.71 -10.87
CA PHE A 310 -3.06 14.01 -11.13
C PHE A 310 -2.74 14.01 -12.62
N THR A 311 -1.56 14.53 -12.92
CA THR A 311 -0.89 14.40 -14.22
C THR A 311 0.49 13.80 -13.94
N PRO A 312 0.93 12.76 -14.69
CA PRO A 312 2.27 12.22 -14.55
C PRO A 312 3.33 13.35 -14.64
N PRO A 313 4.22 13.50 -13.65
CA PRO A 313 5.20 14.56 -13.66
C PRO A 313 6.26 14.33 -14.73
N SER A 314 6.78 15.41 -15.34
CA SER A 314 7.96 15.31 -16.20
C SER A 314 9.18 14.86 -15.39
N PRO A 315 10.20 14.25 -16.03
CA PRO A 315 11.45 13.89 -15.34
C PRO A 315 12.10 15.09 -14.63
N GLU A 316 12.09 16.28 -15.24
CA GLU A 316 12.65 17.51 -14.67
C GLU A 316 11.89 17.95 -13.42
N PHE A 317 10.55 17.92 -13.47
CA PHE A 317 9.72 18.26 -12.32
C PHE A 317 9.94 17.26 -11.17
N ARG A 318 10.02 15.97 -11.49
CA ARG A 318 10.30 14.91 -10.52
C ARG A 318 11.66 15.12 -9.85
N ASN A 319 12.70 15.42 -10.64
CA ASN A 319 14.04 15.73 -10.10
C ASN A 319 14.03 16.96 -9.21
N ALA A 320 13.26 18.00 -9.56
CA ALA A 320 13.10 19.17 -8.71
C ALA A 320 12.40 18.86 -7.38
N LEU A 321 11.42 17.95 -7.35
CA LEU A 321 10.80 17.47 -6.11
C LEU A 321 11.80 16.70 -5.25
N LEU A 322 12.59 15.80 -5.86
CA LEU A 322 13.61 15.03 -5.16
C LEU A 322 14.71 15.92 -4.57
N ALA A 323 15.15 16.95 -5.30
CA ALA A 323 16.13 17.90 -4.81
C ALA A 323 15.64 18.65 -3.56
N ARG A 324 14.33 18.96 -3.47
CA ARG A 324 13.73 19.62 -2.29
C ARG A 324 13.67 18.72 -1.06
N SER A 325 13.52 17.40 -1.24
CA SER A 325 13.43 16.45 -0.13
C SER A 325 14.77 15.82 0.26
N ALA A 326 15.82 15.98 -0.56
CA ALA A 326 17.10 15.30 -0.39
C ALA A 326 17.68 15.43 1.03
N GLU A 327 17.84 16.64 1.56
CA GLU A 327 18.46 16.82 2.88
C GLU A 327 17.59 16.24 4.01
N VAL A 328 16.28 16.35 3.91
CA VAL A 328 15.35 15.82 4.93
C VAL A 328 15.29 14.30 4.87
N GLY A 329 15.29 13.72 3.67
CA GLY A 329 15.15 12.28 3.46
C GLY A 329 16.45 11.48 3.70
N ARG A 330 17.62 12.15 3.65
CA ARG A 330 18.95 11.52 3.63
C ARG A 330 19.23 10.48 4.71
N THR A 331 18.59 10.60 5.88
CA THR A 331 18.85 9.73 7.05
C THR A 331 17.72 8.78 7.39
N GLY A 332 16.60 8.82 6.66
CA GLY A 332 15.38 8.08 7.02
C GLY A 332 14.69 8.59 8.28
N SER A 333 15.13 9.71 8.87
CA SER A 333 14.60 10.23 10.14
C SER A 333 13.11 10.62 10.10
N THR A 334 12.52 10.83 8.92
CA THR A 334 11.08 11.05 8.75
C THR A 334 10.30 9.77 8.44
N GLU A 335 11.00 8.67 8.22
CA GLU A 335 10.46 7.35 7.90
C GLU A 335 10.72 6.40 9.09
N HIS A 336 10.12 6.70 10.25
CA HIS A 336 10.43 5.99 11.51
C HIS A 336 10.30 4.46 11.42
N TYR A 337 9.50 3.96 10.48
CA TYR A 337 9.34 2.53 10.21
C TYR A 337 10.60 1.85 9.66
N LYS A 338 11.56 2.60 9.10
CA LYS A 338 12.87 2.07 8.67
C LYS A 338 13.87 2.00 9.82
N ILE A 339 13.81 2.98 10.74
CA ILE A 339 14.90 3.23 11.72
C ILE A 339 14.53 2.91 13.17
N SER A 340 13.29 2.53 13.46
CA SER A 340 12.83 2.24 14.83
C SER A 340 11.83 1.09 14.84
N GLY A 341 11.52 0.55 16.02
CA GLY A 341 10.44 -0.43 16.22
C GLY A 341 9.05 0.18 16.42
N HIS A 342 8.88 1.48 16.15
CA HIS A 342 7.63 2.20 16.43
C HIS A 342 6.42 1.62 15.69
N PHE A 343 6.65 1.05 14.51
CA PHE A 343 5.62 0.49 13.63
C PHE A 343 5.67 -1.04 13.53
N ASP A 344 6.55 -1.70 14.28
CA ASP A 344 6.78 -3.15 14.19
C ASP A 344 5.71 -3.88 15.05
N GLY A 345 4.50 -4.02 14.53
CA GLY A 345 3.34 -4.59 15.24
C GLY A 345 3.59 -6.01 15.74
N THR A 346 4.17 -6.86 14.89
CA THR A 346 4.59 -8.23 15.24
C THR A 346 5.83 -8.25 16.13
N GLY A 347 6.61 -7.17 16.15
CA GLY A 347 7.70 -6.99 17.11
C GLY A 347 7.19 -6.76 18.53
N GLN A 348 6.07 -6.04 18.65
CA GLN A 348 5.40 -5.77 19.92
C GLN A 348 4.46 -6.91 20.35
N ASN A 349 4.02 -7.74 19.40
CA ASN A 349 3.08 -8.85 19.61
C ASN A 349 3.58 -10.13 18.92
N PRO A 350 4.72 -10.70 19.37
CA PRO A 350 5.32 -11.87 18.72
C PRO A 350 4.41 -13.10 18.69
N GLN A 351 3.45 -13.20 19.62
CA GLN A 351 2.47 -14.28 19.67
C GLN A 351 1.59 -14.35 18.41
N TRP A 352 1.34 -13.23 17.71
CA TRP A 352 0.54 -13.22 16.47
C TRP A 352 1.18 -14.03 15.33
N LEU A 353 2.48 -14.33 15.41
CA LEU A 353 3.17 -15.13 14.41
C LEU A 353 2.82 -16.63 14.53
N THR A 354 2.41 -17.10 15.71
CA THR A 354 2.20 -18.53 16.01
C THR A 354 0.81 -18.86 16.52
N GLU A 355 0.06 -17.85 16.98
CA GLU A 355 -1.29 -17.97 17.51
C GLU A 355 -2.33 -17.38 16.54
N ALA A 356 -3.55 -17.90 16.62
CA ALA A 356 -4.69 -17.53 15.78
C ALA A 356 -5.67 -16.61 16.49
#